data_AF-X0V000-F1
#
_entry.id   AF-X0V000-F1
#
_cell.length_a   1.000
_cell.length_b   1.000
_cell.length_c   1.000
_cell.angle_alpha   90.00
_cell.angle_beta   90.00
_cell.angle_gamma   90.00
#
_symmetry.space_group_name_H-M   'P 1'
#
loop_
_entity.id
_entity.type
_entity.pdbx_description
1 polymer ?
#
loop_
_entity_poly.entity_id
_entity_poly.type
_entity_poly.pdbx_seq_one_letter_code
_entity_poly.pdbx_strand_id
1 'polypeptide(L)' 'LIQVVDQRLFETPRDLAALIPDSLEEPFTTSELATAIAKPRWLAQKMAYCLREMGALAAVGKRGNAIQYSRTQD' A
#
# COMPACT_ATOMS: atom_id res chain seq x y z
N LEU A 1 -23.00 -7.93 -25.15
CA LEU A 1 -23.26 -7.83 -23.69
C LEU A 1 -21.95 -7.49 -23.02
N ILE A 2 -21.90 -6.56 -22.05
CA ILE A 2 -20.68 -6.30 -21.27
C ILE A 2 -20.75 -7.13 -19.99
N GLN A 3 -19.64 -7.80 -19.64
CA GLN A 3 -19.53 -8.64 -18.45
C GLN A 3 -18.71 -7.92 -17.36
N VAL A 4 -19.17 -8.02 -16.11
CA VAL A 4 -18.40 -7.60 -14.93
C VAL A 4 -17.36 -8.67 -14.61
N VAL A 5 -16.09 -8.27 -14.47
CA VAL A 5 -14.94 -9.18 -14.27
C VAL A 5 -14.50 -9.33 -12.82
N ASP A 6 -14.75 -8.32 -11.98
CA ASP A 6 -14.44 -8.34 -10.55
C ASP A 6 -15.28 -7.28 -9.81
N GLN A 7 -15.51 -7.49 -8.51
CA GLN A 7 -16.13 -6.53 -7.61
C GLN A 7 -15.39 -6.53 -6.26
N ARG A 8 -15.07 -5.36 -5.74
CA ARG A 8 -14.51 -5.19 -4.39
C ARG A 8 -15.29 -4.15 -3.60
N LEU A 9 -15.53 -4.44 -2.32
CA LEU A 9 -16.13 -3.52 -1.35
C LEU A 9 -15.03 -3.03 -0.40
N PHE A 10 -15.02 -1.73 -0.11
CA PHE A 10 -14.17 -1.09 0.89
C PHE A 10 -15.07 -0.28 1.82
N GLU A 11 -15.24 -0.75 3.05
CA GLU A 11 -16.07 -0.14 4.10
C GLU A 11 -15.24 0.75 5.04
N THR A 12 -13.96 0.43 5.21
CA THR A 12 -13.02 1.15 6.06
C THR A 12 -11.77 1.60 5.30
N PRO A 13 -11.06 2.63 5.76
CA PRO A 13 -9.78 2.97 5.17
C PRO A 13 -8.73 1.86 5.24
N ARG A 14 -8.85 0.92 6.21
CA ARG A 14 -7.98 -0.26 6.31
C ARG A 14 -8.20 -1.22 5.15
N ASP A 15 -9.41 -1.33 4.62
CA ASP A 15 -9.70 -2.22 3.50
C ASP A 15 -8.90 -1.82 2.26
N LEU A 16 -8.54 -0.54 2.13
CA LEU A 16 -7.67 -0.04 1.06
C LEU A 16 -6.23 -0.59 1.16
N ALA A 17 -5.79 -1.10 2.31
CA ALA A 17 -4.50 -1.80 2.43
C ALA A 17 -4.48 -3.11 1.61
N ALA A 18 -5.65 -3.68 1.27
CA ALA A 18 -5.76 -4.82 0.36
C ALA A 18 -5.42 -4.49 -1.11
N LEU A 19 -5.20 -3.21 -1.44
CA LEU A 19 -4.63 -2.78 -2.71
C LEU A 19 -3.11 -2.99 -2.76
N ILE A 20 -2.45 -3.21 -1.62
CA ILE A 20 -1.05 -3.62 -1.55
C ILE A 20 -1.00 -5.15 -1.71
N PRO A 21 -0.19 -5.70 -2.62
CA PRO A 21 -0.04 -7.15 -2.75
C PRO A 21 0.36 -7.82 -1.43
N ASP A 22 -0.28 -8.93 -1.09
CA ASP A 22 0.07 -9.72 0.10
C ASP A 22 1.46 -10.38 -0.01
N SER A 23 1.99 -10.49 -1.24
CA SER A 23 3.34 -10.97 -1.51
C SER A 23 4.44 -9.96 -1.18
N LEU A 24 4.10 -8.70 -0.87
CA LEU A 24 5.07 -7.68 -0.48
C LEU A 24 5.41 -7.85 1.01
N GLU A 25 6.63 -8.29 1.28
CA GLU A 25 7.14 -8.46 2.64
C GLU A 25 7.14 -7.14 3.43
N GLU A 26 6.77 -7.22 4.71
CA GLU A 26 6.80 -6.09 5.62
C GLU A 26 8.03 -6.13 6.54
N PRO A 27 8.67 -4.98 6.83
CA PRO A 27 8.31 -3.65 6.37
C PRO A 27 8.93 -3.31 4.99
N PHE A 28 8.16 -2.62 4.14
CA PHE A 28 8.57 -2.25 2.79
C PHE A 28 8.77 -0.75 2.62
N THR A 29 9.57 -0.37 1.63
CA THR A 29 9.74 1.02 1.17
C THR A 29 8.82 1.31 -0.01
N THR A 30 8.63 2.60 -0.34
CA THR A 30 7.88 2.98 -1.56
C THR A 30 8.55 2.51 -2.85
N SER A 31 9.83 2.10 -2.81
CA SER A 31 10.51 1.49 -3.96
C SER A 31 10.04 0.07 -4.19
N GLU A 32 10.01 -0.73 -3.12
CA GLU A 32 9.55 -2.12 -3.16
C GLU A 32 8.05 -2.16 -3.48
N LEU A 33 7.26 -1.25 -2.91
CA LEU A 33 5.84 -1.09 -3.27
C LEU A 33 5.66 -0.79 -4.76
N ALA A 34 6.44 0.12 -5.34
CA ALA A 34 6.37 0.47 -6.76
C ALA A 34 6.64 -0.74 -7.67
N THR A 35 7.65 -1.53 -7.32
CA THR A 35 7.94 -2.80 -8.00
C THR A 35 6.78 -3.78 -7.86
N ALA A 36 6.25 -3.98 -6.66
CA ALA A 36 5.19 -4.94 -6.38
C ALA A 36 3.88 -4.65 -7.14
N ILE A 37 3.53 -3.36 -7.32
CA ILE A 37 2.32 -2.96 -8.05
C ILE A 37 2.58 -2.67 -9.54
N ALA A 38 3.82 -2.82 -10.00
CA ALA A 38 4.27 -2.47 -11.36
C ALA A 38 3.88 -1.04 -11.78
N LYS A 39 4.14 -0.06 -10.90
CA LYS A 39 3.86 1.37 -11.15
C LYS A 39 5.09 2.24 -10.87
N PRO A 40 5.13 3.47 -11.42
CA PRO A 40 6.16 4.43 -11.08
C PRO A 40 6.20 4.76 -9.58
N ARG A 41 7.41 5.02 -9.06
CA ARG A 41 7.64 5.34 -7.64
C ARG A 41 6.80 6.50 -7.12
N TRP A 42 6.58 7.55 -7.93
CA TRP A 42 5.78 8.70 -7.52
C TRP A 42 4.33 8.31 -7.18
N LEU A 43 3.77 7.28 -7.84
CA LEU A 43 2.43 6.80 -7.56
C LEU A 43 2.41 5.96 -6.29
N ALA A 44 3.40 5.08 -6.12
CA ALA A 44 3.58 4.32 -4.87
C ALA A 44 3.79 5.23 -3.65
N GLN A 45 4.47 6.36 -3.82
CA GLN A 45 4.63 7.36 -2.76
C GLN A 45 3.30 8.03 -2.39
N LYS A 46 2.49 8.44 -3.37
CA LYS A 46 1.14 8.98 -3.11
C LYS A 46 0.27 7.96 -2.40
N MET A 47 0.29 6.71 -2.87
CA MET A 47 -0.44 5.59 -2.26
C MET A 47 -0.02 5.36 -0.80
N ALA A 48 1.28 5.24 -0.53
CA ALA A 48 1.79 5.07 0.83
C ALA A 48 1.46 6.26 1.74
N TYR A 49 1.55 7.49 1.21
CA TYR A 49 1.15 8.69 1.95
C TYR A 49 -0.33 8.65 2.32
N CYS A 50 -1.24 8.45 1.35
CA CYS A 50 -2.67 8.41 1.61
C CYS A 50 -3.03 7.31 2.61
N LEU A 51 -2.52 6.08 2.41
CA LEU A 51 -2.79 4.96 3.31
C LEU A 51 -2.26 5.21 4.73
N ARG A 52 -1.12 5.92 4.86
CA ARG A 52 -0.61 6.33 6.17
C ARG A 52 -1.53 7.35 6.85
N GLU A 53 -1.92 8.42 6.15
CA GLU A 53 -2.83 9.44 6.71
C GLU A 53 -4.20 8.86 7.09
N MET A 54 -4.61 7.79 6.42
CA MET A 54 -5.81 7.02 6.72
C MET A 54 -5.64 6.00 7.87
N GLY A 55 -4.44 5.84 8.43
CA GLY A 55 -4.14 4.87 9.48
C GLY A 55 -4.04 3.42 9.02
N ALA A 56 -4.12 3.15 7.71
CA ALA A 56 -3.99 1.81 7.13
C ALA A 56 -2.53 1.32 7.04
N LEU A 57 -1.58 2.27 6.98
CA LEU A 57 -0.14 2.02 7.10
C LEU A 57 0.45 2.82 8.25
N ALA A 58 1.49 2.27 8.88
CA ALA A 58 2.34 2.96 9.82
C ALA A 58 3.76 3.11 9.26
N ALA A 59 4.39 4.26 9.50
CA ALA A 59 5.82 4.41 9.27
C ALA A 59 6.57 3.78 10.45
N VAL A 60 7.25 2.66 10.21
CA VAL A 60 7.85 1.82 11.26
C VAL A 60 9.38 1.95 11.34
N GLY A 61 9.99 2.69 10.41
CA GLY A 61 11.44 2.89 10.42
C GLY A 61 11.97 3.54 9.16
N LYS A 62 13.29 3.44 8.98
CA LYS A 62 14.00 3.90 7.78
C LYS A 62 15.06 2.89 7.35
N ARG A 63 15.15 2.64 6.04
CA ARG A 63 16.27 1.95 5.39
C ARG A 63 17.06 2.98 4.59
N GLY A 64 18.18 3.45 5.16
CA GLY A 64 18.88 4.62 4.65
C GLY A 64 17.96 5.86 4.67
N ASN A 65 17.79 6.51 3.52
CA ASN A 65 16.90 7.67 3.37
C ASN A 65 15.42 7.29 3.09
N ALA A 66 15.12 6.00 2.89
CA ALA A 66 13.76 5.56 2.58
C ALA A 66 12.97 5.27 3.85
N ILE A 67 11.73 5.78 3.92
CA ILE A 67 10.77 5.41 4.98
C ILE A 67 10.31 3.97 4.73
N GLN A 68 10.26 3.18 5.80
CA GLN A 68 9.69 1.84 5.81
C GLN A 68 8.27 1.87 6.39
N TYR A 69 7.37 1.15 5.74
CA TYR A 69 5.96 1.06 6.06
C TYR A 69 5.57 -0.38 6.38
N SER A 70 4.60 -0.53 7.29
CA SER A 70 3.89 -1.77 7.58
C SER A 70 2.39 -1.50 7.64
N ARG A 71 1.58 -2.53 7.40
CA ARG A 71 0.14 -2.47 7.65
C ARG A 71 -0.08 -2.30 9.16
N THR A 72 -1.00 -1.42 9.52
CA THR A 72 -1.35 -1.21 10.94
C THR A 72 -2.11 -2.43 11.43
N GLN A 73 -1.60 -3.10 12.47
CA GLN A 73 -2.32 -4.15 13.19
C GLN A 73 -3.26 -3.50 14.23
N ASP A 74 -4.44 -4.10 14.45
CA ASP A 74 -5.26 -3.84 15.64
C ASP A 74 -4.73 -4.65 16.83
#